data_AF-A0A1C0YK11-F1
#
_entry.id   AF-A0A1C0YK11-F1
#
_cell.length_a   1.000
_cell.length_b   1.000
_cell.length_c   1.000
_cell.angle_alpha   90.00
_cell.angle_beta   90.00
_cell.angle_gamma   90.00
#
_symmetry.space_group_name_H-M   'P 1'
#
loop_
_entity.id
_entity.type
_entity.pdbx_description
1 polymer ?
#
loop_
_entity_poly.entity_id
_entity_poly.type
_entity_poly.pdbx_seq_one_letter_code
_entity_poly.pdbx_strand_id
1 'polypeptide(L)'
;MSKWSNPVLIKELKLRFRSFKSISGLLFYLAALFVSVVGFLMLATEFTGKGFFRPDESFMMFAMLSGLQMVLVLFMTPGLTAGAISTEREKQTLNMLLTTTQSSFQIISGKLLASIAFLVLLMLAGLPLYSLVFLFGGVSPAQIVSVFMAYLITMLAVGSLGIMFSTLIRRTIVAMITTYGVMIFLSGFTAFFFFITTSFTQSMNTPVLEPLAYIWAAINPAMVIVSLLAPEIEQELLDATNISISLPLVYFIVYGCISIIALWIATKRLRATK
;
A
#
# COMPACT_ATOMS: atom_id res chain seq x y z
N MET A 1 -26.18 20.41 12.30
CA MET A 1 -24.95 19.79 11.74
C MET A 1 -25.13 18.29 11.76
N SER A 2 -25.01 17.60 10.62
CA SER A 2 -25.39 16.18 10.50
C SER A 2 -24.58 15.31 11.47
N LYS A 3 -25.26 14.38 12.15
CA LYS A 3 -24.70 13.40 13.11
C LYS A 3 -23.59 12.51 12.51
N TRP A 4 -23.43 12.53 11.19
CA TRP A 4 -22.51 11.70 10.39
C TRP A 4 -21.23 12.42 9.97
N SER A 5 -21.14 13.73 10.17
CA SER A 5 -19.98 14.51 9.75
C SER A 5 -18.93 14.49 10.87
N ASN A 6 -17.94 13.60 10.77
CA ASN A 6 -16.77 13.63 11.66
C ASN A 6 -16.02 14.96 11.46
N PRO A 7 -16.02 15.88 12.44
CA PRO A 7 -15.42 17.21 12.28
C PRO A 7 -13.90 17.15 12.12
N VAL A 8 -13.25 16.12 12.69
CA VAL A 8 -11.81 15.88 12.54
C VAL A 8 -11.48 15.56 11.09
N LEU A 9 -12.25 14.66 10.46
CA LEU A 9 -12.06 14.28 9.06
C LEU A 9 -12.15 15.50 8.12
N ILE A 10 -13.20 16.32 8.28
CA ILE A 10 -13.42 17.50 7.43
C ILE A 10 -12.28 18.51 7.60
N LYS A 11 -11.84 18.75 8.84
CA LYS A 11 -10.71 19.63 9.13
C LYS A 11 -9.43 19.13 8.45
N GLU A 12 -9.11 17.86 8.62
CA GLU A 12 -7.88 17.24 8.07
C GLU A 12 -7.87 17.26 6.55
N LEU A 13 -8.99 16.92 5.89
CA LEU A 13 -9.12 17.01 4.44
C LEU A 13 -8.86 18.44 3.95
N LYS A 14 -9.51 19.44 4.55
CA LYS A 14 -9.32 20.85 4.18
C LYS A 14 -7.87 21.31 4.33
N LEU A 15 -7.19 20.89 5.41
CA LEU A 15 -5.78 21.23 5.64
C LEU A 15 -4.87 20.58 4.60
N ARG A 16 -5.13 19.33 4.21
CA ARG A 16 -4.36 18.62 3.19
C ARG A 16 -4.48 19.28 1.82
N PHE A 17 -5.68 19.63 1.37
CA PHE A 17 -5.86 20.26 0.05
C PHE A 17 -5.33 21.69 -0.07
N ARG A 18 -5.17 22.41 1.05
CA ARG A 18 -4.66 23.79 1.06
C ARG A 18 -3.15 23.90 1.20
N SER A 19 -2.45 22.81 1.50
CA SER A 19 -1.01 22.85 1.74
C SER A 19 -0.24 22.64 0.43
N PHE A 20 0.70 23.54 0.15
CA PHE A 20 1.67 23.40 -0.93
C PHE A 20 2.44 22.07 -0.86
N LYS A 21 2.67 21.55 0.35
CA LYS A 21 3.34 20.26 0.58
C LYS A 21 2.56 19.06 0.03
N SER A 22 1.23 19.12 0.07
CA SER A 22 0.39 18.05 -0.49
C SER A 22 0.39 18.10 -2.01
N ILE A 23 0.38 19.31 -2.59
CA ILE A 23 0.45 19.52 -4.04
C ILE A 23 1.80 19.03 -4.57
N SER A 24 2.92 19.35 -3.89
CA SER A 24 4.23 18.85 -4.31
C SER A 24 4.32 17.32 -4.24
N GLY A 25 3.70 16.68 -3.25
CA GLY A 25 3.63 15.22 -3.16
C GLY A 25 2.83 14.59 -4.32
N LEU A 26 1.70 15.19 -4.69
CA LEU A 26 0.90 14.79 -5.84
C LEU A 26 1.66 14.94 -7.17
N LEU A 27 2.33 16.08 -7.36
CA LEU A 27 3.13 16.33 -8.56
C LEU A 27 4.29 15.34 -8.67
N PHE A 28 5.01 15.10 -7.58
CA PHE A 28 6.10 14.11 -7.56
C PHE A 28 5.59 12.71 -7.92
N TYR A 29 4.47 12.29 -7.33
CA TYR A 29 3.84 11.01 -7.60
C TYR A 29 3.42 10.86 -9.07
N LEU A 30 2.75 11.87 -9.64
CA LEU A 30 2.32 11.84 -11.04
C LEU A 30 3.52 11.90 -12.00
N ALA A 31 4.54 12.69 -11.68
CA ALA A 31 5.76 12.77 -12.46
C ALA A 31 6.50 11.42 -12.47
N ALA A 32 6.60 10.73 -11.33
CA ALA A 32 7.22 9.41 -11.25
C ALA A 32 6.48 8.39 -12.12
N LEU A 33 5.15 8.34 -12.06
CA LEU A 33 4.36 7.47 -12.93
C LEU A 33 4.50 7.86 -14.41
N PHE A 34 4.40 9.14 -14.74
CA PHE A 34 4.53 9.62 -16.11
C PHE A 34 5.91 9.29 -16.71
N VAL A 35 6.99 9.56 -15.97
CA VAL A 35 8.36 9.21 -16.38
C VAL A 35 8.50 7.71 -16.57
N SER A 36 7.87 6.88 -15.72
CA SER A 36 7.90 5.43 -15.89
C SER A 36 7.19 4.97 -17.17
N VAL A 37 6.03 5.56 -17.51
CA VAL A 37 5.32 5.27 -18.77
C VAL A 37 6.15 5.69 -19.97
N VAL A 38 6.60 6.94 -20.00
CA VAL A 38 7.37 7.49 -21.13
C VAL A 38 8.69 6.74 -21.30
N GLY A 39 9.39 6.46 -20.21
CA GLY A 39 10.62 5.67 -20.22
C GLY A 39 10.39 4.26 -20.78
N PHE A 40 9.31 3.59 -20.36
CA PHE A 40 8.94 2.29 -20.93
C PHE A 40 8.65 2.37 -22.43
N LEU A 41 7.87 3.35 -22.87
CA LEU A 41 7.54 3.53 -24.30
C LEU A 41 8.78 3.82 -25.15
N MET A 42 9.69 4.67 -24.67
CA MET A 42 10.95 4.95 -25.36
C MET A 42 11.79 3.67 -25.52
N LEU A 43 11.98 2.91 -24.44
CA LEU A 43 12.74 1.66 -24.50
C LEU A 43 12.06 0.65 -25.45
N ALA A 44 10.75 0.43 -25.31
CA ALA A 44 10.01 -0.52 -26.15
C ALA A 44 10.08 -0.18 -27.65
N THR A 45 9.97 1.11 -28.01
CA THR A 45 10.01 1.55 -29.41
C THR A 45 11.42 1.53 -30.01
N GLU A 46 12.46 1.85 -29.22
CA GLU A 46 13.85 1.84 -29.68
C GLU A 46 14.39 0.41 -29.87
N PHE A 47 14.10 -0.52 -28.95
CA PHE A 47 14.63 -1.89 -29.03
C PHE A 47 13.95 -2.75 -30.10
N THR A 48 12.65 -2.54 -30.35
CA THR A 48 11.92 -3.39 -31.30
C THR A 48 12.13 -2.95 -32.76
N GLY A 49 12.58 -1.71 -33.01
CA GLY A 49 12.89 -1.17 -34.35
C GLY A 49 11.71 -1.11 -35.33
N LYS A 50 10.55 -1.61 -34.90
CA LYS A 50 9.26 -1.62 -35.58
C LYS A 50 8.39 -0.71 -34.74
N GLY A 51 7.97 0.44 -35.24
CA GLY A 51 7.16 1.43 -34.51
C GLY A 51 5.74 0.98 -34.16
N PHE A 52 5.54 -0.31 -33.86
CA PHE A 52 4.28 -0.93 -33.51
C PHE A 52 4.35 -1.45 -32.07
N PHE A 53 3.40 -1.02 -31.25
CA PHE A 53 3.27 -1.47 -29.87
C PHE A 53 2.45 -2.76 -29.82
N ARG A 54 3.02 -3.81 -29.23
CA ARG A 54 2.36 -5.13 -29.14
C ARG A 54 1.50 -5.26 -27.87
N PRO A 55 0.45 -6.10 -27.88
CA PRO A 55 -0.32 -6.40 -26.66
C PRO A 55 0.55 -6.93 -25.50
N ASP A 56 1.57 -7.74 -25.81
CA ASP A 56 2.52 -8.28 -24.82
C ASP A 56 3.30 -7.17 -24.09
N GLU A 57 3.74 -6.15 -24.83
CA GLU A 57 4.45 -4.98 -24.29
C GLU A 57 3.51 -4.13 -23.41
N SER A 58 2.22 -4.13 -23.72
CA SER A 58 1.18 -3.45 -22.94
C SER A 58 1.04 -4.08 -21.55
N PHE A 59 1.01 -5.41 -21.48
CA PHE A 59 0.95 -6.13 -20.21
C PHE A 59 2.20 -5.86 -19.35
N MET A 60 3.39 -5.86 -19.97
CA MET A 60 4.63 -5.55 -19.24
C MET A 60 4.66 -4.10 -18.73
N MET A 61 4.13 -3.14 -19.50
CA MET A 61 3.92 -1.76 -19.04
C MET A 61 2.98 -1.69 -17.84
N PHE A 62 1.88 -2.44 -17.88
CA PHE A 62 0.93 -2.52 -16.76
C PHE A 62 1.57 -3.08 -15.50
N ALA A 63 2.35 -4.16 -15.63
CA ALA A 63 3.03 -4.80 -14.52
C ALA A 63 4.07 -3.86 -13.89
N MET A 64 4.86 -3.17 -14.71
CA MET A 64 5.81 -2.16 -14.24
C MET A 64 5.12 -1.01 -13.52
N LEU A 65 4.05 -0.46 -14.11
CA LEU A 65 3.26 0.62 -13.51
C LEU A 65 2.65 0.19 -12.18
N SER A 66 2.13 -1.04 -12.11
CA SER A 66 1.52 -1.58 -10.90
C SER A 66 2.57 -1.82 -9.81
N GLY A 67 3.74 -2.34 -10.17
CA GLY A 67 4.87 -2.48 -9.24
C GLY A 67 5.33 -1.12 -8.68
N LEU A 68 5.53 -0.13 -9.55
CA LEU A 68 5.94 1.22 -9.15
C LEU A 68 4.87 1.91 -8.29
N GLN A 69 3.60 1.73 -8.65
CA GLN A 69 2.46 2.19 -7.87
C GLN A 69 2.47 1.59 -6.46
N MET A 70 2.71 0.29 -6.32
CA MET A 70 2.83 -0.38 -5.02
C MET A 70 3.96 0.23 -4.19
N VAL A 71 5.14 0.45 -4.79
CA VAL A 71 6.30 1.07 -4.12
C VAL A 71 5.96 2.48 -3.63
N LEU A 72 5.33 3.31 -4.48
CA LEU A 72 4.92 4.66 -4.11
C LEU A 72 3.88 4.66 -2.99
N VAL A 73 2.92 3.73 -3.02
CA VAL A 73 1.92 3.55 -1.96
C VAL A 73 2.59 3.17 -0.64
N LEU A 74 3.50 2.19 -0.66
CA LEU A 74 4.25 1.74 0.51
C LEU A 74 5.15 2.84 1.07
N PHE A 75 5.70 3.71 0.22
CA PHE A 75 6.54 4.83 0.64
C PHE A 75 5.74 6.01 1.20
N MET A 76 4.65 6.40 0.54
CA MET A 76 3.84 7.57 0.92
C MET A 76 2.99 7.31 2.17
N THR A 77 2.46 6.08 2.34
CA THR A 77 1.52 5.78 3.42
C THR A 77 2.08 6.05 4.82
N PRO A 78 3.27 5.55 5.20
CA PRO A 78 3.89 5.86 6.49
C PRO A 78 4.14 7.37 6.68
N GLY A 79 4.61 8.06 5.63
CA GLY A 79 4.87 9.51 5.67
C GLY A 79 3.64 10.35 5.99
N LEU A 80 2.44 9.87 5.62
CA LEU A 80 1.17 10.57 5.87
C LEU A 80 0.49 10.18 7.17
N THR A 81 0.79 8.99 7.73
CA THR A 81 0.04 8.38 8.85
C THR A 81 0.85 8.23 10.13
N ALA A 82 2.15 7.94 10.05
CA ALA A 82 3.00 7.70 11.22
C ALA A 82 3.19 8.93 12.11
N GLY A 83 3.01 10.13 11.54
CA GLY A 83 3.04 11.39 12.28
C GLY A 83 1.68 11.89 12.77
N ALA A 84 0.58 11.17 12.54
CA ALA A 84 -0.77 11.72 12.69
C ALA A 84 -1.14 12.16 14.12
N ILE A 85 -0.58 11.50 15.14
CA ILE A 85 -0.80 11.78 16.57
C ILE A 85 0.46 12.35 17.22
N SER A 86 1.63 11.81 16.92
CA SER A 86 2.90 12.27 17.47
C SER A 86 3.19 13.74 17.13
N THR A 87 2.82 14.20 15.92
CA THR A 87 3.01 15.60 15.52
C THR A 87 2.11 16.53 16.33
N GLU A 88 0.89 16.12 16.65
CA GLU A 88 -0.02 16.89 17.52
C GLU A 88 0.51 16.94 18.95
N ARG A 89 1.16 15.87 19.40
CA ARG A 89 1.82 15.81 20.70
C ARG A 89 3.01 16.76 20.75
N GLU A 90 3.86 16.76 19.73
CA GLU A 90 5.01 17.67 19.64
C GLU A 90 4.60 19.14 19.56
N LYS A 91 3.50 19.44 18.85
CA LYS A 91 2.93 20.79 18.74
C LYS A 91 2.09 21.22 19.93
N GLN A 92 1.99 20.41 20.99
CA GLN A 92 1.16 20.67 22.18
C GLN A 92 -0.35 20.88 21.87
N THR A 93 -0.82 20.39 20.72
CA THR A 93 -2.23 20.47 20.29
C THR A 93 -3.03 19.23 20.66
N LEU A 94 -2.36 18.13 21.06
CA LEU A 94 -3.03 16.88 21.45
C LEU A 94 -3.98 17.06 22.64
N ASN A 95 -3.59 17.82 23.67
CA ASN A 95 -4.44 18.05 24.84
C ASN A 95 -5.72 18.81 24.45
N MET A 96 -5.61 19.82 23.59
CA MET A 96 -6.76 20.56 23.05
C MET A 96 -7.66 19.68 22.18
N LEU A 97 -7.10 18.71 21.45
CA LEU A 97 -7.89 17.74 20.70
C LEU A 97 -8.68 16.80 21.62
N LEU A 98 -8.08 16.41 22.76
CA LEU A 98 -8.69 15.50 23.74
C LEU A 98 -9.73 16.17 24.65
N THR A 99 -9.77 17.51 24.72
CA THR A 99 -10.85 18.24 25.41
C THR A 99 -12.13 18.36 24.57
N THR A 100 -12.09 17.98 23.29
CA THR A 100 -13.27 17.95 22.42
C THR A 100 -14.21 16.79 22.78
N THR A 101 -15.47 16.88 22.38
CA THR A 101 -16.49 15.85 22.61
C THR A 101 -16.31 14.58 21.76
N GLN A 102 -15.19 14.45 21.04
CA GLN A 102 -14.94 13.33 20.14
C GLN A 102 -14.38 12.11 20.89
N SER A 103 -14.88 10.93 20.54
CA SER A 103 -14.34 9.65 21.03
C SER A 103 -12.95 9.38 20.45
N SER A 104 -12.13 8.57 21.14
CA SER A 104 -10.80 8.17 20.63
C SER A 104 -10.90 7.51 19.25
N PHE A 105 -11.96 6.71 19.03
CA PHE A 105 -12.22 6.07 17.76
C PHE A 105 -12.50 7.09 16.65
N GLN A 106 -13.33 8.10 16.90
CA GLN A 106 -13.61 9.17 15.92
C GLN A 106 -12.34 9.97 15.55
N ILE A 107 -11.45 10.22 16.52
CA ILE A 107 -10.18 10.91 16.26
C ILE A 107 -9.27 10.07 15.37
N ILE A 108 -9.06 8.80 15.73
CA ILE A 108 -8.16 7.88 15.02
C ILE A 108 -8.67 7.55 13.62
N SER A 109 -9.94 7.13 13.51
CA SER A 109 -10.56 6.87 12.21
C SER A 109 -10.60 8.12 11.33
N GLY A 110 -10.86 9.30 11.89
CA GLY A 110 -10.84 10.56 11.15
C GLY A 110 -9.46 10.87 10.55
N LYS A 111 -8.39 10.67 11.33
CA LYS A 111 -7.00 10.86 10.86
C LYS A 111 -6.58 9.79 9.84
N LEU A 112 -6.99 8.54 10.04
CA LEU A 112 -6.76 7.47 9.06
C LEU A 112 -7.45 7.78 7.74
N LEU A 113 -8.77 8.01 7.78
CA LEU A 113 -9.59 8.27 6.60
C LEU A 113 -9.14 9.51 5.84
N ALA A 114 -8.72 10.58 6.54
CA ALA A 114 -8.17 11.76 5.87
C ALA A 114 -6.88 11.44 5.10
N SER A 115 -6.04 10.56 5.62
CA SER A 115 -4.78 10.13 5.00
C SER A 115 -5.04 9.19 3.83
N ILE A 116 -5.94 8.21 4.01
CA ILE A 116 -6.33 7.26 2.97
C ILE A 116 -7.07 7.96 1.84
N ALA A 117 -7.97 8.91 2.12
CA ALA A 117 -8.66 9.67 1.09
C ALA A 117 -7.68 10.44 0.19
N PHE A 118 -6.60 11.00 0.76
CA PHE A 118 -5.56 11.64 -0.02
C PHE A 118 -4.77 10.64 -0.89
N LEU A 119 -4.45 9.45 -0.35
CA LEU A 119 -3.80 8.39 -1.12
C LEU A 119 -4.70 7.82 -2.24
N VAL A 120 -5.99 7.65 -1.97
CA VAL A 120 -6.98 7.26 -2.98
C VAL A 120 -7.08 8.32 -4.06
N LEU A 121 -7.03 9.61 -3.70
CA LEU A 121 -6.97 10.67 -4.70
C LEU A 121 -5.71 10.58 -5.57
N LEU A 122 -4.54 10.27 -4.98
CA LEU A 122 -3.31 10.01 -5.76
C LEU A 122 -3.52 8.87 -6.75
N MET A 123 -4.12 7.76 -6.31
CA MET A 123 -4.45 6.63 -7.18
C MET A 123 -5.40 7.02 -8.31
N LEU A 124 -6.47 7.74 -8.00
CA LEU A 124 -7.44 8.22 -8.98
C LEU A 124 -6.81 9.20 -9.99
N ALA A 125 -5.89 10.06 -9.53
CA ALA A 125 -5.14 10.95 -10.41
C ALA A 125 -4.19 10.21 -11.35
N GLY A 126 -3.74 9.00 -10.98
CA GLY A 126 -2.95 8.11 -11.83
C GLY A 126 -3.77 7.32 -12.85
N LEU A 127 -5.11 7.24 -12.72
CA LEU A 127 -5.97 6.47 -13.63
C LEU A 127 -5.81 6.80 -15.12
N PRO A 128 -5.63 8.08 -15.55
CA PRO A 128 -5.39 8.38 -16.95
C PRO A 128 -4.17 7.64 -17.52
N LEU A 129 -3.11 7.45 -16.73
CA LEU A 129 -1.93 6.69 -17.15
C LEU A 129 -2.25 5.19 -17.29
N TYR A 130 -3.08 4.63 -16.41
CA TYR A 130 -3.56 3.25 -16.55
C TYR A 130 -4.46 3.06 -17.78
N SER A 131 -5.20 4.10 -18.20
CA SER A 131 -6.05 4.05 -19.40
C SER A 131 -5.25 3.88 -20.69
N LEU A 132 -4.01 4.38 -20.75
CA LEU A 132 -3.11 4.17 -21.88
C LEU A 132 -2.77 2.69 -22.06
N VAL A 133 -2.56 1.97 -20.96
CA VAL A 133 -2.27 0.53 -21.02
C VAL A 133 -3.49 -0.26 -21.48
N PHE A 134 -4.68 0.16 -21.04
CA PHE A 134 -5.94 -0.47 -21.42
C PHE A 134 -6.22 -0.35 -22.93
N LEU A 135 -5.85 0.78 -23.54
CA LEU A 135 -6.07 1.05 -24.96
C LEU A 135 -5.41 0.02 -25.88
N PHE A 136 -4.25 -0.51 -25.48
CA PHE A 136 -3.49 -1.47 -26.28
C PHE A 136 -3.89 -2.94 -26.05
N GLY A 137 -4.92 -3.19 -25.24
CA GLY A 137 -5.63 -4.47 -25.20
C GLY A 137 -4.97 -5.60 -24.40
N GLY A 138 -3.89 -5.33 -23.66
CA GLY A 138 -3.16 -6.36 -22.90
C GLY A 138 -3.68 -6.67 -21.49
N VAL A 139 -4.75 -6.01 -21.01
CA VAL A 139 -5.18 -6.07 -19.60
C VAL A 139 -6.71 -6.07 -19.47
N SER A 140 -7.24 -6.93 -18.61
CA SER A 140 -8.67 -6.97 -18.30
C SER A 140 -9.08 -5.89 -17.27
N PRO A 141 -10.29 -5.31 -17.35
CA PRO A 141 -10.78 -4.36 -16.33
C PRO A 141 -10.85 -4.97 -14.92
N ALA A 142 -11.11 -6.28 -14.84
CA ALA A 142 -11.15 -7.02 -13.58
C ALA A 142 -9.79 -7.04 -12.88
N GLN A 143 -8.69 -7.20 -13.61
CA GLN A 143 -7.33 -7.12 -13.08
C GLN A 143 -6.99 -5.73 -12.53
N ILE A 144 -7.45 -4.67 -13.19
CA ILE A 144 -7.26 -3.29 -12.69
C ILE A 144 -7.98 -3.13 -11.35
N VAL A 145 -9.23 -3.57 -11.25
CA VAL A 145 -10.01 -3.47 -10.01
C VAL A 145 -9.37 -4.29 -8.89
N SER A 146 -8.92 -5.51 -9.15
CA SER A 146 -8.28 -6.37 -8.14
C SER A 146 -6.97 -5.78 -7.62
N VAL A 147 -6.13 -5.26 -8.52
CA VAL A 147 -4.88 -4.55 -8.18
C VAL A 147 -5.17 -3.29 -7.36
N PHE A 148 -6.21 -2.52 -7.71
CA PHE A 148 -6.64 -1.36 -6.93
C PHE A 148 -7.13 -1.73 -5.53
N MET A 149 -7.83 -2.86 -5.38
CA MET A 149 -8.22 -3.38 -4.06
C MET A 149 -7.01 -3.81 -3.24
N ALA A 150 -5.99 -4.41 -3.86
CA ALA A 150 -4.73 -4.75 -3.20
C ALA A 150 -4.00 -3.49 -2.68
N TYR A 151 -3.99 -2.38 -3.43
CA TYR A 151 -3.47 -1.11 -2.90
C TYR A 151 -4.29 -0.59 -1.72
N LEU A 152 -5.63 -0.62 -1.81
CA LEU A 152 -6.51 -0.14 -0.75
C LEU A 152 -6.28 -0.87 0.58
N ILE A 153 -6.22 -2.22 0.55
CA ILE A 153 -5.99 -2.99 1.77
C ILE A 153 -4.57 -2.72 2.33
N THR A 154 -3.59 -2.56 1.45
CA THR A 154 -2.20 -2.25 1.84
C THR A 154 -2.11 -0.90 2.54
N MET A 155 -2.75 0.13 1.97
CA MET A 155 -2.84 1.46 2.57
C MET A 155 -3.56 1.44 3.91
N LEU A 156 -4.63 0.67 4.04
CA LEU A 156 -5.37 0.50 5.29
C LEU A 156 -4.49 -0.13 6.37
N ALA A 157 -3.81 -1.23 6.08
CA ALA A 157 -2.97 -1.92 7.07
C ALA A 157 -1.75 -1.09 7.48
N VAL A 158 -0.99 -0.59 6.49
CA VAL A 158 0.21 0.22 6.75
C VAL A 158 -0.16 1.54 7.40
N GLY A 159 -1.26 2.18 6.98
CA GLY A 159 -1.76 3.40 7.59
C GLY A 159 -2.21 3.21 9.04
N SER A 160 -2.85 2.07 9.34
CA SER A 160 -3.26 1.72 10.69
C SER A 160 -2.06 1.43 11.61
N LEU A 161 -1.04 0.72 11.10
CA LEU A 161 0.25 0.54 11.78
C LEU A 161 0.94 1.88 12.06
N GLY A 162 0.94 2.78 11.07
CA GLY A 162 1.47 4.14 11.22
C GLY A 162 0.80 4.89 12.36
N ILE A 163 -0.55 4.91 12.39
CA ILE A 163 -1.27 5.55 13.49
C ILE A 163 -1.02 4.87 14.83
N MET A 164 -0.97 3.54 14.87
CA MET A 164 -0.64 2.79 16.09
C MET A 164 0.72 3.24 16.64
N PHE A 165 1.78 3.24 15.83
CA PHE A 165 3.10 3.72 16.27
C PHE A 165 3.09 5.21 16.63
N SER A 166 2.32 6.04 15.92
CA SER A 166 2.13 7.45 16.26
C SER A 166 1.53 7.68 17.65
N THR A 167 0.63 6.77 18.09
CA THR A 167 0.06 6.84 19.45
C THR A 167 1.06 6.37 20.51
N LEU A 168 1.80 5.29 20.24
CA LEU A 168 2.74 4.67 21.16
C LEU A 168 4.01 5.49 21.37
N ILE A 169 4.51 6.12 20.32
CA ILE A 169 5.82 6.79 20.32
C ILE A 169 5.64 8.30 20.44
N ARG A 170 6.41 8.94 21.33
CA ARG A 170 6.31 10.38 21.58
C ARG A 170 6.92 11.25 20.48
N ARG A 171 8.09 10.85 19.96
CA ARG A 171 8.82 11.57 18.91
C ARG A 171 8.35 11.14 17.51
N THR A 172 7.95 12.09 16.68
CA THR A 172 7.41 11.84 15.34
C THR A 172 8.41 11.14 14.44
N ILE A 173 9.67 11.56 14.47
CA ILE A 173 10.74 10.94 13.66
C ILE A 173 10.90 9.46 14.01
N VAL A 174 10.86 9.10 15.30
CA VAL A 174 10.97 7.70 15.73
C VAL A 174 9.74 6.90 15.30
N ALA A 175 8.54 7.46 15.41
CA ALA A 175 7.31 6.82 14.94
C ALA A 175 7.34 6.54 13.43
N MET A 176 7.85 7.49 12.64
CA MET A 176 8.04 7.31 11.19
C MET A 176 9.04 6.19 10.90
N ILE A 177 10.23 6.21 11.52
CA ILE A 177 11.26 5.18 11.31
C ILE A 177 10.73 3.80 11.65
N THR A 178 10.02 3.64 12.78
CA THR A 178 9.43 2.35 13.16
C THR A 178 8.40 1.87 12.14
N THR A 179 7.56 2.78 11.63
CA THR A 179 6.55 2.42 10.62
C THR A 179 7.20 1.99 9.30
N TYR A 180 8.21 2.72 8.84
CA TYR A 180 8.99 2.34 7.66
C TYR A 180 9.72 1.02 7.87
N GLY A 181 10.32 0.79 9.06
CA GLY A 181 10.99 -0.46 9.39
C GLY A 181 10.05 -1.67 9.34
N VAL A 182 8.84 -1.55 9.90
CA VAL A 182 7.82 -2.62 9.82
C VAL A 182 7.34 -2.83 8.39
N MET A 183 7.19 -1.77 7.61
CA MET A 183 6.83 -1.88 6.19
C MET A 183 7.92 -2.60 5.38
N ILE A 184 9.20 -2.26 5.59
CA ILE A 184 10.34 -2.94 4.96
C ILE A 184 10.39 -4.40 5.40
N PHE A 185 10.05 -4.70 6.65
CA PHE A 185 9.94 -6.08 7.11
C PHE A 185 8.80 -6.83 6.38
N LEU A 186 7.60 -6.26 6.30
CA LEU A 186 6.46 -6.88 5.62
C LEU A 186 6.68 -7.07 4.10
N SER A 187 7.55 -6.27 3.48
CA SER A 187 7.82 -6.33 2.04
C SER A 187 9.19 -6.93 1.70
N GLY A 188 10.29 -6.32 2.12
CA GLY A 188 11.64 -6.77 1.81
C GLY A 188 12.01 -8.08 2.52
N PHE A 189 11.73 -8.20 3.82
CA PHE A 189 12.10 -9.39 4.58
C PHE A 189 11.26 -10.61 4.13
N THR A 190 9.95 -10.45 3.94
CA THR A 190 9.11 -11.54 3.40
C THR A 190 9.54 -11.98 2.00
N ALA A 191 9.92 -11.05 1.12
CA ALA A 191 10.48 -11.39 -0.20
C ALA A 191 11.79 -12.20 -0.08
N PHE A 192 12.70 -11.75 0.79
CA PHE A 192 13.97 -12.43 1.02
C PHE A 192 13.78 -13.86 1.49
N PHE A 193 12.88 -14.09 2.46
CA PHE A 193 12.59 -15.44 2.95
C PHE A 193 11.84 -16.30 1.92
N PHE A 194 10.96 -15.70 1.11
CA PHE A 194 10.38 -16.40 -0.03
C PHE A 194 11.45 -16.93 -0.98
N PHE A 195 12.40 -16.07 -1.42
CA PHE A 195 13.48 -16.51 -2.31
C PHE A 195 14.43 -17.53 -1.68
N ILE A 196 14.72 -17.42 -0.37
CA ILE A 196 15.54 -18.42 0.33
C ILE A 196 14.83 -19.77 0.36
N THR A 197 13.56 -19.81 0.76
CA THR A 197 12.80 -21.06 0.88
C THR A 197 12.63 -21.75 -0.47
N THR A 198 12.37 -21.00 -1.53
CA THR A 198 12.30 -21.55 -2.89
C THR A 198 13.66 -22.06 -3.38
N SER A 199 14.73 -21.30 -3.19
CA SER A 199 16.09 -21.70 -3.60
C SER A 199 16.58 -22.93 -2.83
N PHE A 200 16.28 -23.00 -1.53
CA PHE A 200 16.66 -24.13 -0.69
C PHE A 200 15.93 -25.41 -1.13
N THR A 201 14.62 -25.32 -1.38
CA THR A 201 13.82 -26.44 -1.90
C THR A 201 14.37 -26.95 -3.24
N GLN A 202 14.67 -26.03 -4.17
CA GLN A 202 15.26 -26.39 -5.46
C GLN A 202 16.62 -27.08 -5.29
N SER A 203 17.46 -26.61 -4.35
CA SER A 203 18.75 -27.25 -4.06
C SER A 203 18.61 -28.66 -3.49
N MET A 204 17.50 -28.99 -2.83
CA MET A 204 17.22 -30.31 -2.29
C MET A 204 16.58 -31.25 -3.32
N ASN A 205 16.30 -30.78 -4.55
CA ASN A 205 15.60 -31.51 -5.61
C ASN A 205 14.27 -32.14 -5.15
N THR A 206 13.60 -31.52 -4.17
CA THR A 206 12.29 -31.98 -3.71
C THR A 206 11.20 -31.44 -4.65
N PRO A 207 10.26 -32.29 -5.10
CA PRO A 207 9.21 -31.85 -6.03
C PRO A 207 8.16 -30.96 -5.36
N VAL A 208 8.09 -30.95 -4.03
CA VAL A 208 7.15 -30.15 -3.24
C VAL A 208 7.91 -28.99 -2.59
N LEU A 209 7.41 -27.77 -2.81
CA LEU A 209 7.82 -26.55 -2.13
C LEU A 209 7.32 -26.56 -0.69
N GLU A 210 8.21 -26.20 0.23
CA GLU A 210 7.86 -26.03 1.64
C GLU A 210 6.64 -25.07 1.78
N PRO A 211 5.60 -25.43 2.55
CA PRO A 211 4.44 -24.57 2.79
C PRO A 211 4.80 -23.17 3.31
N LEU A 212 5.98 -23.03 3.92
CA LEU A 212 6.51 -21.76 4.39
C LEU A 212 6.75 -20.76 3.24
N ALA A 213 7.14 -21.24 2.05
CA ALA A 213 7.30 -20.38 0.87
C ALA A 213 5.98 -19.71 0.50
N TYR A 214 4.87 -20.44 0.52
CA TYR A 214 3.54 -19.88 0.32
C TYR A 214 3.20 -18.81 1.35
N ILE A 215 3.50 -19.03 2.63
CA ILE A 215 3.21 -18.04 3.70
C ILE A 215 4.00 -16.75 3.47
N TRP A 216 5.29 -16.84 3.12
CA TRP A 216 6.10 -15.65 2.82
C TRP A 216 5.58 -14.89 1.60
N ALA A 217 5.18 -15.61 0.55
CA ALA A 217 4.55 -15.06 -0.63
C ALA A 217 3.21 -14.37 -0.31
N ALA A 218 2.36 -15.00 0.49
CA ALA A 218 1.02 -14.51 0.82
C ALA A 218 0.99 -13.27 1.71
N ILE A 219 2.09 -12.95 2.42
CA ILE A 219 2.21 -11.71 3.21
C ILE A 219 2.83 -10.58 2.37
N ASN A 220 3.49 -10.89 1.26
CA ASN A 220 4.29 -9.92 0.52
C ASN A 220 3.44 -9.03 -0.42
N PRO A 221 3.50 -7.69 -0.30
CA PRO A 221 2.75 -6.77 -1.17
C PRO A 221 3.12 -6.84 -2.66
N ALA A 222 4.39 -7.14 -3.00
CA ALA A 222 4.79 -7.28 -4.39
C ALA A 222 4.28 -8.60 -4.96
N MET A 223 4.34 -9.68 -4.18
CA MET A 223 3.88 -10.99 -4.63
C MET A 223 2.37 -11.05 -4.87
N VAL A 224 1.55 -10.37 -4.07
CA VAL A 224 0.10 -10.28 -4.36
C VAL A 224 -0.18 -9.52 -5.66
N ILE A 225 0.64 -8.53 -6.02
CA ILE A 225 0.51 -7.85 -7.31
C ILE A 225 0.90 -8.80 -8.43
N VAL A 226 2.02 -9.51 -8.29
CA VAL A 226 2.46 -10.51 -9.28
C VAL A 226 1.38 -11.59 -9.48
N SER A 227 0.80 -12.12 -8.40
CA SER A 227 -0.25 -13.15 -8.48
C SER A 227 -1.53 -12.65 -9.14
N LEU A 228 -1.91 -11.38 -8.90
CA LEU A 228 -3.08 -10.76 -9.53
C LEU A 228 -2.87 -10.44 -11.01
N LEU A 229 -1.63 -10.18 -11.41
CA LEU A 229 -1.25 -9.87 -12.79
C LEU A 229 -1.08 -11.14 -13.62
N ALA A 230 -0.40 -12.15 -13.07
CA ALA A 230 -0.10 -13.43 -13.70
C ALA A 230 -0.63 -14.58 -12.81
N PRO A 231 -1.92 -14.94 -12.96
CA PRO A 231 -2.55 -16.02 -12.19
C PRO A 231 -1.85 -17.38 -12.36
N GLU A 232 -1.09 -17.57 -13.45
CA GLU A 232 -0.29 -18.77 -13.70
C GLU A 232 0.77 -18.96 -12.61
N ILE A 233 1.40 -17.88 -12.16
CA ILE A 233 2.41 -17.90 -11.08
C ILE A 233 1.76 -18.33 -9.75
N GLU A 234 0.52 -17.90 -9.51
CA GLU A 234 -0.22 -18.35 -8.34
C GLU A 234 -0.52 -19.85 -8.40
N GLN A 235 -0.98 -20.35 -9.55
CA GLN A 235 -1.28 -21.77 -9.73
C GLN A 235 -0.04 -22.64 -9.56
N GLU A 236 1.10 -22.26 -10.16
CA GLU A 236 2.38 -22.94 -9.97
C GLU A 236 2.78 -23.01 -8.49
N LEU A 237 2.59 -21.91 -7.75
CA LEU A 237 2.88 -21.87 -6.31
C LEU A 237 1.94 -22.78 -5.50
N LEU A 238 0.65 -22.79 -5.81
CA LEU A 238 -0.36 -23.63 -5.14
C LEU A 238 -0.08 -25.11 -5.37
N ASP A 239 0.18 -25.50 -6.62
CA ASP A 239 0.50 -26.87 -7.02
C ASP A 239 1.81 -27.33 -6.37
N ALA A 240 2.83 -26.48 -6.38
CA ALA A 240 4.11 -26.83 -5.78
C ALA A 240 4.04 -26.95 -4.26
N THR A 241 3.17 -26.21 -3.57
CA THR A 241 3.05 -26.22 -2.10
C THR A 241 1.94 -27.13 -1.57
N ASN A 242 1.15 -27.77 -2.44
CA ASN A 242 -0.05 -28.53 -2.08
C ASN A 242 -1.07 -27.72 -1.25
N ILE A 243 -1.12 -26.40 -1.45
CA ILE A 243 -2.07 -25.51 -0.78
C ILE A 243 -3.16 -25.12 -1.77
N SER A 244 -4.42 -25.20 -1.37
CA SER A 244 -5.57 -24.91 -2.24
C SER A 244 -6.19 -23.52 -2.01
N ILE A 245 -5.61 -22.70 -1.14
CA ILE A 245 -6.15 -21.39 -0.75
C ILE A 245 -5.52 -20.31 -1.65
N SER A 246 -6.33 -19.42 -2.22
CA SER A 246 -5.80 -18.36 -3.09
C SER A 246 -4.95 -17.34 -2.34
N LEU A 247 -3.83 -16.95 -2.94
CA LEU A 247 -2.84 -16.04 -2.35
C LEU A 247 -3.43 -14.65 -2.07
N PRO A 248 -4.15 -13.99 -3.00
CA PRO A 248 -4.76 -12.68 -2.72
C PRO A 248 -5.75 -12.71 -1.56
N LEU A 249 -6.48 -13.82 -1.37
CA LEU A 249 -7.43 -13.97 -0.28
C LEU A 249 -6.71 -13.99 1.07
N VAL A 250 -5.63 -14.77 1.19
CA VAL A 250 -4.81 -14.78 2.41
C VAL A 250 -4.23 -13.40 2.68
N TYR A 251 -3.73 -12.71 1.65
CA TYR A 251 -3.22 -11.34 1.78
C TYR A 251 -4.29 -10.38 2.32
N PHE A 252 -5.51 -10.41 1.78
CA PHE A 252 -6.62 -9.58 2.25
C PHE A 252 -6.99 -9.85 3.71
N ILE A 253 -7.01 -11.12 4.12
CA ILE A 253 -7.30 -11.51 5.51
C ILE A 253 -6.20 -11.01 6.45
N VAL A 254 -4.94 -11.29 6.13
CA VAL A 254 -3.80 -10.91 6.98
C VAL A 254 -3.73 -9.39 7.15
N TYR A 255 -3.82 -8.63 6.06
CA TYR A 255 -3.76 -7.18 6.11
C TYR A 255 -5.01 -6.57 6.77
N GLY A 256 -6.17 -7.19 6.60
CA GLY A 256 -7.40 -6.86 7.33
C GLY A 256 -7.23 -7.04 8.85
N CYS A 257 -6.70 -8.19 9.28
CA CYS A 257 -6.42 -8.48 10.69
C CYS A 257 -5.40 -7.49 11.28
N ILE A 258 -4.31 -7.21 10.56
CA ILE A 258 -3.29 -6.22 10.96
C ILE A 258 -3.95 -4.86 11.19
N SER A 259 -4.79 -4.41 10.25
CA SER A 259 -5.50 -3.13 10.35
C SER A 259 -6.40 -3.08 11.59
N ILE A 260 -7.21 -4.11 11.84
CA ILE A 260 -8.12 -4.18 12.99
C ILE A 260 -7.35 -4.15 14.31
N ILE A 261 -6.31 -4.98 14.44
CA ILE A 261 -5.48 -5.07 15.65
C ILE A 261 -4.78 -3.73 15.91
N ALA A 262 -4.17 -3.13 14.88
CA ALA A 262 -3.46 -1.86 15.00
C ALA A 262 -4.40 -0.72 15.44
N LEU A 263 -5.61 -0.63 14.86
CA LEU A 263 -6.59 0.39 15.25
C LEU A 263 -7.13 0.16 16.66
N TRP A 264 -7.34 -1.09 17.07
CA TRP A 264 -7.73 -1.42 18.43
C TRP A 264 -6.67 -0.99 19.46
N ILE A 265 -5.39 -1.25 19.18
CA ILE A 265 -4.28 -0.80 20.04
C ILE A 265 -4.23 0.74 20.10
N ALA A 266 -4.31 1.40 18.93
CA ALA A 266 -4.25 2.86 18.83
C ALA A 266 -5.36 3.53 19.66
N THR A 267 -6.59 3.01 19.57
CA THR A 267 -7.77 3.57 20.26
C THR A 267 -7.69 3.44 21.77
N LYS A 268 -7.20 2.32 22.28
CA LYS A 268 -6.95 2.12 23.71
C LYS A 268 -5.84 3.02 24.24
N ARG A 269 -4.77 3.21 23.47
CA ARG A 269 -3.58 3.95 23.93
C ARG A 269 -3.70 5.46 23.87
N LEU A 270 -4.57 6.01 23.02
CA LEU A 270 -4.71 7.47 22.84
C LEU A 270 -4.98 8.23 24.15
N ARG A 271 -5.88 7.72 25.01
CA ARG A 271 -6.27 8.38 26.29
C ARG A 271 -5.49 7.89 27.50
N ALA A 272 -4.79 6.76 27.38
CA ALA A 272 -3.98 6.19 28.47
C ALA A 272 -2.65 6.92 28.67
N THR A 273 -2.26 7.81 27.75
CA THR A 273 -0.96 8.50 27.77
C THR A 273 -1.02 9.81 28.59
N LYS A 274 -1.63 9.79 29.78
CA LYS A 274 -1.52 10.87 30.76
C LYS A 274 -0.12 10.89 31.37
#